data_AF-B0D4R2-F1
#
_entry.id   AF-B0D4R2-F1
#
_cell.length_a   1.000
_cell.length_b   1.000
_cell.length_c   1.000
_cell.angle_alpha   90.00
_cell.angle_beta   90.00
_cell.angle_gamma   90.00
#
_symmetry.space_group_name_H-M   'P 1'
#
loop_
_entity.id
_entity.type
_entity.pdbx_description
1 polymer ?
#
loop_
_entity_poly.entity_id
_entity_poly.type
_entity_poly.pdbx_seq_one_letter_code
_entity_poly.pdbx_strand_id
1 'polypeptide(L)'
;MQVELWIRFDFGYRHALSIPVHECRRFSLHPLTWLRFLGYALYGKEGYISYERDGEEVADYRPEGVSISPRMYYYISQDKDYRLLDPNLMNGRTSYTSDVTNRRANFRDDVVNRDRRCVVTGAAPAQCQACHIVPHATVNHWQVRSGPWYRSRRLFQTQYMKNLVDYRQAVVDPLLDDVNDTRNGILLNRMLHTAFGTSQVAFLQLPNFAMNVNDVPLAMQSDTIVGLLQFAVHPSLANSRLTFHNFSCSDPLVDHIIPHNSAAAQANNDWPPPFLFGVAYGSAALEAWGVKNFVQFSQEKTKDFYYRETDDDDDDDDDSHSVRGAGKRGMVSRNKTVRTRKADRRSQTEMSEKVGDSEAFDMFDVVAGLWAYNARKDMHRARIMKEQTRESIQNWLQLVE
;
A
#
# COMPACT_ATOMS: atom_id res chain seq x y z
N MET A 1 8.86 19.82 -19.31
CA MET A 1 9.72 20.35 -18.22
C MET A 1 9.46 19.53 -16.96
N GLN A 2 10.51 19.18 -16.23
CA GLN A 2 10.45 18.28 -15.07
C GLN A 2 11.09 18.92 -13.84
N VAL A 3 10.61 18.52 -12.67
CA VAL A 3 11.19 18.72 -11.35
C VAL A 3 11.95 17.46 -11.00
N GLU A 4 13.21 17.60 -10.58
CA GLU A 4 14.04 16.46 -10.19
C GLU A 4 14.21 16.46 -8.66
N LEU A 5 13.81 15.36 -8.01
CA LEU A 5 14.06 15.18 -6.58
C LEU A 5 15.34 14.35 -6.39
N TRP A 6 16.33 14.95 -5.76
CA TRP A 6 17.58 14.32 -5.39
C TRP A 6 17.61 14.08 -3.88
N ILE A 7 17.99 12.88 -3.44
CA ILE A 7 18.05 12.53 -2.02
C ILE A 7 19.51 12.43 -1.58
N ARG A 8 19.85 13.09 -0.46
CA ARG A 8 21.18 13.04 0.15
C ARG A 8 21.40 11.72 0.90
N PHE A 9 22.57 11.13 0.70
CA PHE A 9 23.13 10.03 1.47
C PHE A 9 24.57 10.37 1.89
N ASP A 10 25.17 9.56 2.77
CA ASP A 10 26.57 9.74 3.19
C ASP A 10 27.58 9.67 2.03
N PHE A 11 27.27 8.91 0.98
CA PHE A 11 28.10 8.76 -0.21
C PHE A 11 27.70 9.72 -1.36
N GLY A 12 26.87 10.73 -1.08
CA GLY A 12 26.44 11.75 -2.03
C GLY A 12 24.96 11.71 -2.38
N TYR A 13 24.59 12.30 -3.50
CA TYR A 13 23.19 12.49 -3.90
C TYR A 13 22.76 11.48 -4.95
N ARG A 14 21.52 10.99 -4.84
CA ARG A 14 20.90 10.13 -5.86
C ARG A 14 19.62 10.79 -6.38
N HIS A 15 19.49 10.86 -7.71
CA HIS A 15 18.27 11.30 -8.37
C HIS A 15 17.17 10.25 -8.19
N ALA A 16 16.15 10.58 -7.41
CA ALA A 16 15.09 9.65 -7.03
C ALA A 16 13.87 9.73 -7.96
N LEU A 17 13.37 10.94 -8.23
CA LEU A 17 12.14 11.16 -8.99
C LEU A 17 12.32 12.22 -10.09
N SER A 18 11.72 11.98 -11.26
CA SER A 18 11.59 12.95 -12.36
C SER A 18 10.11 13.28 -12.61
N ILE A 19 9.61 14.35 -11.99
CA ILE A 19 8.18 14.66 -11.91
C ILE A 19 7.83 15.78 -12.90
N PRO A 20 6.82 15.63 -13.77
CA PRO A 20 6.34 16.74 -14.59
C PRO A 20 5.84 17.90 -13.71
N VAL A 21 6.19 19.15 -14.06
CA VAL A 21 5.80 20.34 -13.25
C VAL A 21 4.29 20.44 -13.03
N HIS A 22 3.48 20.04 -14.01
CA HIS A 22 2.02 20.08 -13.89
C HIS A 22 1.49 19.05 -12.88
N GLU A 23 2.16 17.92 -12.70
CA GLU A 23 1.80 16.93 -11.68
C GLU A 23 2.03 17.53 -10.28
N CYS A 24 3.17 18.18 -10.05
CA CYS A 24 3.44 18.85 -8.77
C CYS A 24 2.32 19.83 -8.36
N ARG A 25 1.74 20.55 -9.33
CA ARG A 25 0.61 21.49 -9.11
C ARG A 25 -0.74 20.78 -8.95
N ARG A 26 -0.90 19.61 -9.56
CA ARG A 26 -2.13 18.81 -9.49
C ARG A 26 -2.32 18.22 -8.09
N PHE A 27 -1.22 17.73 -7.51
CA PHE A 27 -1.19 17.06 -6.22
C PHE A 27 -1.19 17.98 -4.99
N SER A 28 -0.80 19.25 -5.14
CA SER A 28 -0.72 20.20 -4.04
C SER A 28 -0.78 21.65 -4.51
N LEU A 29 -1.46 22.50 -3.73
CA LEU A 29 -1.42 23.95 -3.85
C LEU A 29 -0.04 24.51 -3.43
N HIS A 30 0.69 23.76 -2.61
CA HIS A 30 2.06 24.08 -2.17
C HIS A 30 3.00 22.93 -2.57
N PRO A 31 3.50 22.91 -3.81
CA PRO A 31 4.23 21.75 -4.30
C PRO A 31 5.53 21.42 -3.56
N LEU A 32 6.16 22.41 -2.89
CA LEU A 32 7.37 22.17 -2.11
C LEU A 32 7.09 21.40 -0.82
N THR A 33 5.94 21.62 -0.15
CA THR A 33 5.56 20.80 1.02
C THR A 33 5.28 19.36 0.60
N TRP A 34 4.64 19.19 -0.56
CA TRP A 34 4.42 17.87 -1.15
C TRP A 34 5.72 17.16 -1.55
N LEU A 35 6.66 17.89 -2.15
CA LEU A 35 7.98 17.36 -2.51
C LEU A 35 8.78 16.94 -1.26
N ARG A 36 8.68 17.73 -0.18
CA ARG A 36 9.23 17.39 1.14
C ARG A 36 8.61 16.08 1.68
N PHE A 37 7.30 15.94 1.59
CA PHE A 37 6.61 14.70 1.98
C PHE A 37 7.07 13.49 1.15
N LEU A 38 7.22 13.65 -0.17
CA LEU A 38 7.74 12.60 -1.05
C LEU A 38 9.16 12.18 -0.63
N GLY A 39 10.04 13.15 -0.35
CA GLY A 39 11.38 12.87 0.16
C GLY A 39 11.36 12.02 1.42
N TYR A 40 10.48 12.34 2.38
CA TYR A 40 10.27 11.52 3.58
C TYR A 40 9.70 10.14 3.27
N ALA A 41 8.69 10.04 2.39
CA ALA A 41 8.08 8.76 2.04
C ALA A 41 9.15 7.77 1.51
N LEU A 42 10.06 8.27 0.67
CA LEU A 42 11.17 7.50 0.10
C LEU A 42 12.32 7.26 1.09
N TYR A 43 12.77 8.29 1.81
CA TYR A 43 13.94 8.23 2.69
C TYR A 43 13.65 7.59 4.06
N GLY A 44 12.43 7.74 4.56
CA GLY A 44 11.93 7.19 5.82
C GLY A 44 12.23 7.99 7.08
N LYS A 45 12.94 9.11 6.97
CA LYS A 45 13.18 10.07 8.05
C LYS A 45 12.83 11.46 7.60
N GLU A 46 12.40 12.29 8.53
CA GLU A 46 12.08 13.69 8.27
C GLU A 46 13.32 14.47 7.84
N GLY A 47 13.08 15.53 7.08
CA GLY A 47 14.11 16.33 6.44
C GLY A 47 13.50 17.56 5.80
N TYR A 48 14.29 18.26 5.01
CA TYR A 48 13.92 19.50 4.36
C TYR A 48 14.31 19.48 2.89
N ILE A 49 13.75 20.43 2.12
CA ILE A 49 14.12 20.68 0.73
C ILE A 49 15.13 21.83 0.68
N SER A 50 16.14 21.69 -0.16
CA SER A 50 17.08 22.75 -0.56
C SER A 50 17.09 22.94 -2.07
N TYR A 51 17.43 24.15 -2.51
CA TYR A 51 17.68 24.45 -3.93
C TYR A 51 19.10 24.11 -4.37
N GLU A 52 20.01 23.92 -3.42
CA GLU A 52 21.42 23.68 -3.67
C GLU A 52 21.87 22.39 -2.99
N ARG A 53 22.98 21.84 -3.50
CA ARG A 53 23.59 20.67 -2.90
C ARG A 53 24.17 21.06 -1.54
N ASP A 54 23.75 20.36 -0.49
CA ASP A 54 24.15 20.65 0.90
C ASP A 54 23.80 22.08 1.34
N GLY A 55 22.83 22.70 0.66
CA GLY A 55 22.38 24.06 0.96
C GLY A 55 21.41 24.09 2.14
N GLU A 56 21.07 25.31 2.53
CA GLU A 56 20.10 25.57 3.59
C GLU A 56 18.68 25.14 3.19
N GLU A 57 17.85 24.94 4.22
CA GLU A 57 16.42 24.73 4.03
C GLU A 57 15.77 25.89 3.28
N VAL A 58 14.85 25.57 2.37
CA VAL A 58 14.02 26.59 1.72
C VAL A 58 13.27 27.39 2.80
N ALA A 59 13.53 28.69 2.83
CA ALA A 59 13.00 29.59 3.86
C ALA A 59 11.46 29.63 3.90
N ASP A 60 10.79 29.45 2.76
CA ASP A 60 9.33 29.44 2.66
C ASP A 60 8.84 28.34 1.72
N TYR A 61 8.06 27.40 2.25
CA TYR A 61 7.41 26.33 1.48
C TYR A 61 6.05 26.73 0.92
N ARG A 62 5.48 27.86 1.34
CA ARG A 62 4.18 28.38 0.91
C ARG A 62 4.28 29.81 0.34
N PRO A 63 5.23 30.08 -0.58
CA PRO A 63 5.38 31.42 -1.13
C PRO A 63 4.12 31.85 -1.88
N GLU A 64 3.63 33.05 -1.59
CA GLU A 64 2.49 33.63 -2.28
C GLU A 64 2.77 33.76 -3.79
N GLY A 65 1.93 33.15 -4.62
CA GLY A 65 2.00 33.30 -6.08
C GLY A 65 3.19 32.61 -6.78
N VAL A 66 4.09 31.95 -6.06
CA VAL A 66 5.25 31.28 -6.68
C VAL A 66 4.94 29.82 -6.96
N SER A 67 4.86 29.50 -8.25
CA SER A 67 4.84 28.11 -8.71
C SER A 67 6.21 27.44 -8.54
N ILE A 68 6.20 26.14 -8.25
CA ILE A 68 7.37 25.27 -8.44
C ILE A 68 7.93 25.43 -9.87
N SER A 69 9.26 25.48 -9.98
CA SER A 69 9.99 25.65 -11.24
C SER A 69 10.68 24.34 -11.64
N PRO A 70 10.88 24.08 -12.94
CA PRO A 70 11.59 22.90 -13.40
C PRO A 70 13.08 23.02 -13.09
N ARG A 71 13.52 22.40 -12.01
CA ARG A 71 14.92 22.36 -11.55
C ARG A 71 15.15 21.15 -10.65
N MET A 72 16.39 21.04 -10.19
CA MET A 72 16.81 20.10 -9.16
C MET A 72 16.42 20.64 -7.78
N TYR A 73 15.88 19.74 -6.96
CA TYR A 73 15.57 19.97 -5.55
C TYR A 73 16.21 18.85 -4.75
N TYR A 74 16.77 19.21 -3.59
CA TYR A 74 17.54 18.29 -2.76
C TYR A 74 16.80 18.03 -1.45
N TYR A 75 16.45 16.77 -1.20
CA TYR A 75 15.94 16.33 0.10
C TYR A 75 17.11 15.97 1.01
N ILE A 76 17.19 16.65 2.15
CA ILE A 76 18.25 16.51 3.13
C ILE A 76 17.61 16.16 4.47
N SER A 77 17.93 14.98 5.00
CA SER A 77 17.62 14.63 6.38
C SER A 77 18.81 14.98 7.27
N GLN A 78 18.54 15.40 8.51
CA GLN A 78 19.57 15.55 9.54
C GLN A 78 20.04 14.19 10.06
N ASP A 79 19.21 13.15 9.93
CA ASP A 79 19.54 11.79 10.28
C ASP A 79 20.29 11.11 9.13
N LYS A 80 21.48 10.58 9.42
CA LYS A 80 22.31 9.85 8.45
C LYS A 80 21.81 8.42 8.23
N ASP A 81 20.98 7.91 9.15
CA ASP A 81 20.44 6.57 9.11
C ASP A 81 19.16 6.52 8.24
N TYR A 82 19.36 6.40 6.94
CA TYR A 82 18.27 6.30 5.97
C TYR A 82 17.46 5.02 6.19
N ARG A 83 16.12 5.15 6.12
CA ARG A 83 15.15 4.07 6.26
C ARG A 83 14.37 3.88 4.96
N LEU A 84 15.09 3.53 3.91
CA LEU A 84 14.59 3.55 2.53
C LEU A 84 13.31 2.73 2.34
N LEU A 85 12.40 3.24 1.53
CA LEU A 85 11.23 2.51 1.08
C LEU A 85 11.64 1.29 0.25
N ASP A 86 11.03 0.12 0.49
CA ASP A 86 11.12 -1.01 -0.41
C ASP A 86 10.36 -0.73 -1.72
N PRO A 87 11.05 -0.60 -2.87
CA PRO A 87 10.37 -0.35 -4.14
C PRO A 87 9.51 -1.53 -4.60
N ASN A 88 9.69 -2.72 -4.01
CA ASN A 88 8.88 -3.90 -4.32
C ASN A 88 7.63 -4.05 -3.46
N LEU A 89 7.38 -3.14 -2.51
CA LEU A 89 6.26 -3.25 -1.55
C LEU A 89 4.93 -3.60 -2.22
N MET A 90 4.61 -2.95 -3.35
CA MET A 90 3.34 -3.11 -4.07
C MET A 90 3.44 -4.05 -5.29
N ASN A 91 4.60 -4.63 -5.58
CA ASN A 91 4.78 -5.55 -6.72
C ASN A 91 4.08 -6.90 -6.51
N GLY A 92 3.73 -7.21 -5.26
CA GLY A 92 2.81 -8.28 -4.94
C GLY A 92 1.40 -7.91 -5.34
N ARG A 93 0.97 -8.35 -6.52
CA ARG A 93 -0.44 -8.36 -6.95
C ARG A 93 -1.35 -8.50 -5.72
N THR A 94 -2.16 -7.48 -5.48
CA THR A 94 -3.17 -7.47 -4.43
C THR A 94 -3.87 -8.82 -4.38
N SER A 95 -4.06 -9.33 -3.16
CA SER A 95 -4.74 -10.59 -2.91
C SER A 95 -6.17 -10.52 -3.43
N TYR A 96 -6.38 -10.79 -4.73
CA TYR A 96 -7.69 -10.94 -5.40
C TYR A 96 -8.56 -12.05 -4.77
N THR A 97 -8.10 -12.68 -3.70
CA THR A 97 -8.65 -13.88 -3.08
C THR A 97 -8.66 -13.74 -1.55
N SER A 98 -9.30 -12.69 -1.03
CA SER A 98 -9.69 -12.62 0.40
C SER A 98 -10.57 -13.80 0.81
N ASP A 99 -11.25 -14.45 -0.15
CA ASP A 99 -12.28 -15.44 0.17
C ASP A 99 -11.76 -16.89 0.16
N VAL A 100 -10.48 -17.11 -0.16
CA VAL A 100 -9.96 -18.47 -0.40
C VAL A 100 -9.48 -19.17 0.88
N THR A 101 -9.36 -18.46 2.02
CA THR A 101 -8.97 -19.10 3.29
C THR A 101 -9.80 -18.58 4.47
N ASN A 102 -10.14 -19.46 5.42
CA ASN A 102 -10.92 -19.13 6.61
C ASN A 102 -10.38 -17.94 7.42
N ARG A 103 -9.07 -17.66 7.38
CA ARG A 103 -8.48 -16.53 8.10
C ARG A 103 -8.63 -15.20 7.36
N ARG A 104 -8.54 -15.22 6.04
CA ARG A 104 -8.77 -14.02 5.22
C ARG A 104 -10.25 -13.59 5.22
N ALA A 105 -11.16 -14.54 5.44
CA ALA A 105 -12.57 -14.23 5.70
C ALA A 105 -12.72 -13.32 6.93
N ASN A 106 -12.02 -13.62 8.03
CA ASN A 106 -12.06 -12.77 9.23
C ASN A 106 -11.54 -11.36 8.96
N PHE A 107 -10.38 -11.23 8.29
CA PHE A 107 -9.83 -9.91 7.93
C PHE A 107 -10.84 -9.08 7.12
N ARG A 108 -11.47 -9.69 6.10
CA ARG A 108 -12.47 -9.01 5.29
C ARG A 108 -13.66 -8.57 6.15
N ASP A 109 -14.19 -9.46 6.97
CA ASP A 109 -15.33 -9.16 7.84
C ASP A 109 -15.00 -8.04 8.83
N ASP A 110 -13.80 -8.05 9.41
CA ASP A 110 -13.35 -7.03 10.36
C ASP A 110 -13.20 -5.65 9.68
N VAL A 111 -12.60 -5.60 8.48
CA VAL A 111 -12.50 -4.37 7.68
C VAL A 111 -13.88 -3.87 7.25
N VAL A 112 -14.79 -4.76 6.82
CA VAL A 112 -16.18 -4.39 6.47
C VAL A 112 -16.95 -3.88 7.69
N ASN A 113 -16.75 -4.49 8.85
CA ASN A 113 -17.38 -4.05 10.09
C ASN A 113 -16.86 -2.67 10.54
N ARG A 114 -15.58 -2.37 10.30
CA ARG A 114 -14.98 -1.07 10.62
C ARG A 114 -15.42 0.02 9.62
N ASP A 115 -15.25 -0.24 8.32
CA ASP A 115 -15.40 0.79 7.27
C ASP A 115 -16.84 0.96 6.81
N ARG A 116 -17.67 -0.09 6.92
CA ARG A 116 -19.09 -0.17 6.52
C ARG A 116 -19.38 -0.01 5.02
N ARG A 117 -18.61 0.80 4.31
CA ARG A 117 -18.75 1.14 2.89
C ARG A 117 -17.36 1.39 2.30
N CYS A 118 -17.26 1.45 0.98
CA CYS A 118 -16.00 1.86 0.35
C CYS A 118 -15.58 3.22 0.87
N VAL A 119 -14.33 3.32 1.34
CA VAL A 119 -13.79 4.55 1.96
C VAL A 119 -13.75 5.72 0.98
N VAL A 120 -13.84 5.49 -0.34
CA VAL A 120 -13.77 6.57 -1.34
C VAL A 120 -15.10 6.79 -2.07
N THR A 121 -15.76 5.71 -2.48
CA THR A 121 -16.97 5.78 -3.32
C THR A 121 -18.28 5.72 -2.53
N GLY A 122 -18.23 5.33 -1.25
CA GLY A 122 -19.43 5.02 -0.48
C GLY A 122 -20.18 3.75 -0.92
N ALA A 123 -19.63 2.98 -1.89
CA ALA A 123 -20.23 1.75 -2.39
C ALA A 123 -20.49 0.73 -1.28
N ALA A 124 -21.52 -0.09 -1.46
CA ALA A 124 -21.91 -1.10 -0.49
C ALA A 124 -20.84 -2.21 -0.36
N PRO A 125 -20.71 -2.88 0.80
CA PRO A 125 -19.72 -3.94 1.02
C PRO A 125 -19.72 -5.07 0.00
N ALA A 126 -20.87 -5.40 -0.60
CA ALA A 126 -20.99 -6.43 -1.63
C ALA A 126 -20.19 -6.11 -2.90
N GLN A 127 -20.01 -4.81 -3.20
CA GLN A 127 -19.24 -4.30 -4.33
C GLN A 127 -17.79 -3.98 -3.96
N CYS A 128 -17.38 -4.28 -2.72
CA CYS A 128 -16.08 -3.92 -2.17
C CYS A 128 -15.25 -5.15 -1.79
N GLN A 129 -13.95 -4.93 -1.68
CA GLN A 129 -12.96 -5.86 -1.20
C GLN A 129 -12.15 -5.21 -0.09
N ALA A 130 -11.84 -5.99 0.95
CA ALA A 130 -10.87 -5.57 1.94
C ALA A 130 -9.48 -5.59 1.29
N CYS A 131 -8.94 -4.41 1.06
CA CYS A 131 -7.66 -4.17 0.43
C CYS A 131 -6.61 -4.03 1.51
N HIS A 132 -5.58 -4.88 1.48
CA HIS A 132 -4.39 -4.68 2.29
C HIS A 132 -3.61 -3.44 1.81
N ILE A 133 -3.12 -2.61 2.73
CA ILE A 133 -2.22 -1.49 2.41
C ILE A 133 -0.83 -2.03 2.10
N VAL A 134 -0.32 -2.92 2.96
CA VAL A 134 0.87 -3.74 2.70
C VAL A 134 0.40 -5.14 2.29
N PRO A 135 0.54 -5.52 1.01
CA PRO A 135 -0.09 -6.72 0.46
C PRO A 135 0.54 -8.04 0.92
N HIS A 136 -0.20 -9.14 0.75
CA HIS A 136 0.26 -10.52 0.96
C HIS A 136 1.23 -11.02 -0.13
N ALA A 137 2.21 -10.24 -0.57
CA ALA A 137 3.29 -10.75 -1.42
C ALA A 137 4.42 -9.73 -1.56
N THR A 138 5.58 -10.09 -1.07
CA THR A 138 6.86 -9.57 -1.57
C THR A 138 7.87 -10.71 -1.56
N VAL A 139 7.54 -11.80 -2.27
CA VAL A 139 8.60 -12.70 -2.72
C VAL A 139 8.52 -12.74 -4.23
N ASN A 140 9.31 -11.85 -4.85
CA ASN A 140 9.62 -12.01 -6.25
C ASN A 140 10.22 -13.42 -6.41
N HIS A 141 9.62 -14.21 -7.29
CA HIS A 141 9.95 -15.61 -7.62
C HIS A 141 11.46 -15.88 -7.85
N TRP A 142 12.28 -14.84 -8.04
CA TRP A 142 13.73 -14.92 -8.16
C TRP A 142 14.41 -15.61 -6.97
N GLN A 143 13.99 -15.37 -5.72
CA GLN A 143 14.69 -15.93 -4.55
C GLN A 143 14.18 -17.33 -4.13
N VAL A 144 13.02 -17.74 -4.63
CA VAL A 144 12.36 -19.02 -4.25
C VAL A 144 12.90 -20.22 -5.04
N ARG A 145 13.72 -20.01 -6.07
CA ARG A 145 14.13 -21.11 -6.96
C ARG A 145 15.21 -22.06 -6.41
N SER A 146 15.86 -21.77 -5.27
CA SER A 146 17.08 -22.52 -4.92
C SER A 146 17.32 -22.83 -3.44
N GLY A 147 16.34 -22.73 -2.54
CA GLY A 147 16.60 -23.13 -1.14
C GLY A 147 15.38 -23.59 -0.33
N PRO A 148 15.62 -24.03 0.92
CA PRO A 148 14.62 -24.66 1.82
C PRO A 148 13.44 -23.75 2.25
N TRP A 149 13.43 -22.49 1.80
CA TRP A 149 12.50 -21.37 2.03
C TRP A 149 11.00 -21.61 1.74
N TYR A 150 10.59 -22.81 1.32
CA TYR A 150 9.21 -23.10 0.93
C TYR A 150 8.27 -23.34 2.12
N ARG A 151 8.80 -23.50 3.35
CA ARG A 151 7.99 -24.09 4.44
C ARG A 151 6.98 -23.18 5.14
N SER A 152 6.98 -21.85 5.00
CA SER A 152 5.80 -21.06 5.45
C SER A 152 5.74 -19.64 4.88
N ARG A 153 4.97 -19.45 3.79
CA ARG A 153 4.62 -18.11 3.26
C ARG A 153 4.03 -17.16 4.31
N ARG A 154 3.43 -17.71 5.38
CA ARG A 154 2.84 -16.94 6.48
C ARG A 154 3.91 -16.29 7.36
N LEU A 155 4.92 -17.04 7.78
CA LEU A 155 5.97 -16.53 8.69
C LEU A 155 6.69 -15.35 8.05
N PHE A 156 7.00 -15.46 6.77
CA PHE A 156 7.62 -14.39 6.01
C PHE A 156 6.83 -13.07 6.01
N GLN A 157 5.49 -13.12 5.91
CA GLN A 157 4.68 -11.91 5.83
C GLN A 157 4.55 -11.19 7.16
N THR A 158 4.34 -11.96 8.23
CA THR A 158 4.41 -11.46 9.61
C THR A 158 5.79 -10.83 9.85
N GLN A 159 6.86 -11.50 9.43
CA GLN A 159 8.22 -10.99 9.60
C GLN A 159 8.45 -9.70 8.80
N TYR A 160 8.01 -9.64 7.55
CA TYR A 160 8.11 -8.43 6.73
C TYR A 160 7.41 -7.25 7.39
N MET A 161 6.21 -7.44 7.94
CA MET A 161 5.48 -6.37 8.63
C MET A 161 6.22 -5.89 9.88
N LYS A 162 6.75 -6.81 10.70
CA LYS A 162 7.58 -6.47 11.86
C LYS A 162 8.82 -5.69 11.44
N ASN A 163 9.58 -6.23 10.48
CA ASN A 163 10.76 -5.58 9.90
C ASN A 163 10.42 -4.20 9.34
N LEU A 164 9.25 -4.03 8.72
CA LEU A 164 8.78 -2.74 8.21
C LEU A 164 8.55 -1.72 9.33
N VAL A 165 7.82 -2.11 10.37
CA VAL A 165 7.55 -1.26 11.54
C VAL A 165 8.86 -0.88 12.24
N ASP A 166 9.72 -1.86 12.50
CA ASP A 166 10.98 -1.69 13.20
C ASP A 166 11.97 -0.84 12.38
N TYR A 167 12.14 -1.16 11.09
CA TYR A 167 13.07 -0.47 10.22
C TYR A 167 12.64 0.98 9.98
N ARG A 168 11.34 1.24 9.82
CA ARG A 168 10.80 2.62 9.70
C ARG A 168 10.66 3.32 11.05
N GLN A 169 10.97 2.65 12.16
CA GLN A 169 10.81 3.15 13.52
C GLN A 169 9.42 3.73 13.77
N ALA A 170 8.40 3.07 13.21
CA ALA A 170 7.03 3.51 13.33
C ALA A 170 6.50 3.20 14.72
N VAL A 171 6.03 4.22 15.44
CA VAL A 171 5.38 4.04 16.74
C VAL A 171 3.94 3.62 16.50
N VAL A 172 3.65 2.33 16.73
CA VAL A 172 2.32 1.75 16.58
C VAL A 172 1.96 0.99 17.86
N ASP A 173 0.88 1.39 18.52
CA ASP A 173 0.38 0.74 19.74
C ASP A 173 -1.09 0.35 19.54
N PRO A 174 -1.46 -0.95 19.64
CA PRO A 174 -0.56 -2.10 19.83
C PRO A 174 0.34 -2.34 18.60
N LEU A 175 1.42 -3.09 18.77
CA LEU A 175 2.34 -3.43 17.67
C LEU A 175 1.57 -4.02 16.48
N LEU A 176 1.96 -3.64 15.25
CA LEU A 176 1.38 -4.16 14.01
C LEU A 176 2.26 -5.32 13.51
N ASP A 177 1.91 -6.56 13.88
CA ASP A 177 2.74 -7.74 13.58
C ASP A 177 2.04 -8.79 12.69
N ASP A 178 0.72 -8.72 12.50
CA ASP A 178 -0.02 -9.56 11.55
C ASP A 178 -0.36 -8.77 10.28
N VAL A 179 -0.04 -9.33 9.12
CA VAL A 179 -0.47 -8.82 7.82
C VAL A 179 -2.01 -8.80 7.69
N ASN A 180 -2.72 -9.66 8.42
CA ASN A 180 -4.19 -9.68 8.51
C ASN A 180 -4.74 -8.81 9.65
N ASP A 181 -3.92 -7.98 10.31
CA ASP A 181 -4.43 -6.97 11.23
C ASP A 181 -5.35 -6.02 10.46
N THR A 182 -6.54 -5.74 11.00
CA THR A 182 -7.54 -4.84 10.40
C THR A 182 -6.96 -3.46 10.07
N ARG A 183 -5.98 -3.00 10.87
CA ARG A 183 -5.25 -1.74 10.66
C ARG A 183 -4.33 -1.77 9.43
N ASN A 184 -4.03 -2.93 8.85
CA ASN A 184 -3.38 -3.05 7.54
C ASN A 184 -4.39 -3.11 6.38
N GLY A 185 -5.68 -2.85 6.61
CA GLY A 185 -6.73 -2.95 5.61
C GLY A 185 -7.54 -1.67 5.42
N ILE A 186 -8.10 -1.47 4.22
CA ILE A 186 -9.18 -0.51 3.91
C ILE A 186 -10.19 -1.14 2.95
N LEU A 187 -11.45 -0.74 3.03
CA LEU A 187 -12.51 -1.24 2.14
C LEU A 187 -12.55 -0.43 0.84
N LEU A 188 -12.21 -1.06 -0.27
CA LEU A 188 -12.20 -0.43 -1.60
C LEU A 188 -13.17 -1.11 -2.56
N ASN A 189 -13.77 -0.34 -3.47
CA ASN A 189 -14.43 -0.91 -4.63
C ASN A 189 -13.41 -1.76 -5.42
N ARG A 190 -13.86 -2.86 -6.05
CA ARG A 190 -13.00 -3.81 -6.78
C ARG A 190 -12.07 -3.14 -7.82
N MET A 191 -12.54 -2.10 -8.51
CA MET A 191 -11.74 -1.36 -9.48
C MET A 191 -10.61 -0.58 -8.79
N LEU A 192 -10.93 0.15 -7.71
CA LEU A 192 -9.95 0.90 -6.94
C LEU A 192 -8.95 0.00 -6.21
N HIS A 193 -9.38 -1.19 -5.77
CA HIS A 193 -8.47 -2.18 -5.19
C HIS A 193 -7.39 -2.61 -6.20
N THR A 194 -7.78 -2.80 -7.47
CA THR A 194 -6.84 -3.12 -8.55
C THR A 194 -5.86 -1.98 -8.80
N ALA A 195 -6.37 -0.76 -8.95
CA ALA A 195 -5.55 0.43 -9.18
C ALA A 195 -4.59 0.70 -8.01
N PHE A 196 -5.07 0.55 -6.77
CA PHE A 196 -4.25 0.73 -5.56
C PHE A 196 -3.17 -0.34 -5.47
N GLY A 197 -3.52 -1.60 -5.73
CA GLY A 197 -2.59 -2.73 -5.75
C GLY A 197 -1.55 -2.70 -6.85
N THR A 198 -1.71 -1.83 -7.85
CA THR A 198 -0.74 -1.61 -8.93
C THR A 198 -0.07 -0.24 -8.82
N SER A 199 -0.17 0.41 -7.65
CA SER A 199 0.46 1.71 -7.38
C SER A 199 0.03 2.83 -8.33
N GLN A 200 -1.12 2.69 -9.00
CA GLN A 200 -1.67 3.72 -9.88
C GLN A 200 -2.40 4.81 -9.09
N VAL A 201 -2.88 4.49 -7.89
CA VAL A 201 -3.54 5.41 -6.97
C VAL A 201 -2.95 5.22 -5.57
N ALA A 202 -2.99 6.26 -4.75
CA ALA A 202 -2.63 6.17 -3.35
C ALA A 202 -3.48 7.12 -2.49
N PHE A 203 -3.33 6.96 -1.18
CA PHE A 203 -4.00 7.81 -0.19
C PHE A 203 -2.98 8.64 0.57
N LEU A 204 -3.26 9.93 0.73
CA LEU A 204 -2.46 10.86 1.50
C LEU A 204 -3.19 11.23 2.78
N GLN A 205 -2.63 10.87 3.93
CA GLN A 205 -3.09 11.36 5.22
C GLN A 205 -2.62 12.81 5.43
N LEU A 206 -3.56 13.67 5.80
CA LEU A 206 -3.32 15.07 6.18
C LEU A 206 -3.93 15.34 7.56
N PRO A 207 -3.36 16.27 8.35
CA PRO A 207 -2.01 16.79 8.17
C PRO A 207 -0.98 15.67 8.34
N ASN A 208 0.21 15.91 7.81
CA ASN A 208 1.40 15.10 8.08
C ASN A 208 2.57 16.04 8.40
N PHE A 209 3.77 15.52 8.65
CA PHE A 209 4.91 16.33 9.09
C PHE A 209 5.27 17.49 8.14
N ALA A 210 4.95 17.38 6.84
CA ALA A 210 5.27 18.38 5.84
C ALA A 210 4.06 19.18 5.35
N MET A 211 2.87 18.57 5.33
CA MET A 211 1.68 19.13 4.67
C MET A 211 0.51 19.34 5.62
N ASN A 212 -0.17 20.47 5.44
CA ASN A 212 -1.45 20.77 6.07
C ASN A 212 -2.64 20.25 5.24
N VAL A 213 -3.82 20.14 5.83
CA VAL A 213 -5.06 19.74 5.13
C VAL A 213 -5.36 20.68 3.94
N ASN A 214 -5.12 21.97 4.11
CA ASN A 214 -5.36 22.99 3.08
C ASN A 214 -4.30 23.00 1.97
N ASP A 215 -3.19 22.28 2.12
CA ASP A 215 -2.17 22.20 1.07
C ASP A 215 -2.66 21.39 -0.14
N VAL A 216 -3.71 20.57 0.02
CA VAL A 216 -4.30 19.78 -1.07
C VAL A 216 -5.72 20.28 -1.36
N PRO A 217 -6.03 20.66 -2.62
CA PRO A 217 -7.34 21.21 -2.94
C PRO A 217 -8.39 20.10 -2.84
N LEU A 218 -9.55 20.39 -2.25
CA LEU A 218 -10.63 19.40 -2.19
C LEU A 218 -11.35 19.35 -3.54
N ALA A 219 -11.41 18.18 -4.17
CA ALA A 219 -12.27 17.99 -5.32
C ALA A 219 -13.74 18.02 -4.89
N MET A 220 -14.57 18.77 -5.61
CA MET A 220 -16.02 18.72 -5.40
C MET A 220 -16.52 17.34 -5.83
N GLN A 221 -16.87 16.51 -4.85
CA GLN A 221 -17.61 15.28 -5.10
C GLN A 221 -19.08 15.62 -5.34
N SER A 222 -19.77 14.81 -6.13
CA SER A 222 -21.21 14.98 -6.32
C SER A 222 -21.96 14.83 -4.99
N ASP A 223 -23.02 15.60 -4.78
CA ASP A 223 -23.83 15.57 -3.56
C ASP A 223 -24.33 14.15 -3.23
N THR A 224 -24.52 13.31 -4.25
CA THR A 224 -24.87 11.89 -4.09
C THR A 224 -23.78 11.10 -3.37
N ILE A 225 -22.51 11.27 -3.75
CA ILE A 225 -21.39 10.59 -3.08
C ILE A 225 -21.19 11.14 -1.68
N VAL A 226 -21.26 12.46 -1.51
CA VAL A 226 -21.19 13.10 -0.17
C VAL A 226 -22.31 12.59 0.73
N GLY A 227 -23.52 12.42 0.19
CA GLY A 227 -24.66 11.80 0.88
C GLY A 227 -24.41 10.35 1.29
N LEU A 228 -23.72 9.57 0.46
CA LEU A 228 -23.35 8.19 0.80
C LEU A 228 -22.20 8.11 1.82
N LEU A 229 -21.35 9.13 1.86
CA LEU A 229 -20.26 9.28 2.83
C LEU A 229 -20.70 10.00 4.13
N GLN A 230 -22.01 10.18 4.38
CA GLN A 230 -22.61 10.89 5.54
C GLN A 230 -22.07 10.48 6.93
N PHE A 231 -21.35 9.37 7.06
CA PHE A 231 -20.67 8.96 8.29
C PHE A 231 -19.28 9.60 8.49
N ALA A 232 -18.75 10.29 7.49
CA ALA A 232 -17.51 11.04 7.57
C ALA A 232 -17.80 12.51 7.90
N VAL A 233 -17.07 13.07 8.88
CA VAL A 233 -17.10 14.49 9.21
C VAL A 233 -16.90 15.31 7.91
N HIS A 234 -17.71 16.35 7.72
CA HIS A 234 -17.63 17.19 6.53
C HIS A 234 -16.17 17.64 6.29
N PRO A 235 -15.55 17.34 5.14
CA PRO A 235 -14.10 17.49 4.93
C PRO A 235 -13.56 18.91 5.14
N SER A 236 -14.40 19.94 5.01
CA SER A 236 -14.01 21.34 5.20
C SER A 236 -13.85 21.76 6.67
N LEU A 237 -14.31 20.95 7.62
CA LEU A 237 -14.22 21.22 9.07
C LEU A 237 -13.30 20.23 9.79
N ALA A 238 -12.78 19.23 9.08
CA ALA A 238 -11.98 18.19 9.68
C ALA A 238 -10.52 18.65 9.85
N ASN A 239 -10.00 18.55 11.07
CA ASN A 239 -8.57 18.76 11.37
C ASN A 239 -7.67 17.66 10.78
N SER A 240 -8.26 16.65 10.12
CA SER A 240 -7.58 15.52 9.51
C SER A 240 -8.38 15.05 8.30
N ARG A 241 -7.69 14.63 7.24
CA ARG A 241 -8.31 14.15 6.00
C ARG A 241 -7.44 13.10 5.32
N LEU A 242 -8.07 11.99 4.93
CA LEU A 242 -7.49 11.08 3.96
C LEU A 242 -7.87 11.54 2.55
N THR A 243 -6.89 11.76 1.69
CA THR A 243 -7.12 12.26 0.33
C THR A 243 -6.71 11.21 -0.70
N PHE A 244 -7.59 10.90 -1.64
CA PHE A 244 -7.33 10.01 -2.76
C PHE A 244 -6.58 10.76 -3.87
N HIS A 245 -5.43 10.24 -4.28
CA HIS A 245 -4.67 10.75 -5.41
C HIS A 245 -4.49 9.68 -6.48
N ASN A 246 -4.85 10.01 -7.72
CA ASN A 246 -4.51 9.23 -8.90
C ASN A 246 -3.14 9.65 -9.45
N PHE A 247 -2.18 8.72 -9.54
CA PHE A 247 -0.85 8.90 -10.15
C PHE A 247 -0.83 8.56 -11.65
N SER A 248 -1.75 7.71 -12.10
CA SER A 248 -1.89 7.32 -13.50
C SER A 248 -2.93 8.19 -14.19
N CYS A 249 -2.49 9.29 -14.80
CA CYS A 249 -3.32 10.20 -15.61
C CYS A 249 -3.95 9.51 -16.85
N SER A 250 -3.64 8.23 -17.10
CA SER A 250 -4.04 7.49 -18.30
C SER A 250 -5.23 6.55 -18.14
N ASP A 251 -5.88 6.46 -16.96
CA ASP A 251 -7.11 5.68 -16.81
C ASP A 251 -8.33 6.61 -16.64
N PRO A 252 -9.05 6.93 -17.75
CA PRO A 252 -10.22 7.79 -17.71
C PRO A 252 -11.34 7.23 -16.85
N LEU A 253 -11.40 5.91 -16.65
CA LEU A 253 -12.46 5.28 -15.86
C LEU A 253 -12.23 5.53 -14.37
N VAL A 254 -10.99 5.42 -13.89
CA VAL A 254 -10.67 5.75 -12.49
C VAL A 254 -10.98 7.21 -12.19
N ASP A 255 -10.55 8.12 -13.06
CA ASP A 255 -10.82 9.56 -12.90
C ASP A 255 -12.32 9.89 -12.99
N HIS A 256 -13.08 9.16 -13.82
CA HIS A 256 -14.54 9.34 -13.92
C HIS A 256 -15.26 8.85 -12.67
N ILE A 257 -14.80 7.76 -12.05
CA ILE A 257 -15.43 7.20 -10.85
C ILE A 257 -15.09 8.07 -9.64
N ILE A 258 -13.81 8.39 -9.44
CA ILE A 258 -13.32 9.20 -8.33
C ILE A 258 -12.36 10.29 -8.85
N PRO A 259 -12.74 11.57 -8.78
CA PRO A 259 -11.86 12.66 -9.11
C PRO A 259 -10.59 12.67 -8.24
N HIS A 260 -9.45 13.02 -8.83
CA HIS A 260 -8.21 13.30 -8.11
C HIS A 260 -8.46 14.35 -7.00
N ASN A 261 -7.86 14.16 -5.83
CA ASN A 261 -8.09 14.95 -4.60
C ASN A 261 -9.46 14.77 -3.94
N SER A 262 -10.15 13.67 -4.23
CA SER A 262 -11.34 13.24 -3.49
C SER A 262 -11.01 12.96 -2.02
N ALA A 263 -11.88 13.39 -1.11
CA ALA A 263 -11.82 12.95 0.29
C ALA A 263 -12.21 11.48 0.40
N ALA A 264 -11.53 10.75 1.27
CA ALA A 264 -11.88 9.41 1.69
C ALA A 264 -12.34 9.42 3.16
N ALA A 265 -13.37 8.63 3.45
CA ALA A 265 -13.86 8.39 4.79
C ALA A 265 -12.81 7.68 5.65
N GLN A 266 -12.79 8.04 6.93
CA GLN A 266 -11.94 7.43 7.94
C GLN A 266 -12.81 6.92 9.07
N ALA A 267 -12.58 5.69 9.52
CA ALA A 267 -13.20 5.16 10.73
C ALA A 267 -12.45 5.66 11.96
N ASN A 268 -13.15 5.78 13.10
CA ASN A 268 -12.57 6.31 14.34
C ASN A 268 -11.72 5.28 15.11
N ASN A 269 -11.99 3.98 14.96
CA ASN A 269 -11.34 2.91 15.70
C ASN A 269 -10.56 2.00 14.76
N ASP A 270 -9.40 1.52 15.21
CA ASP A 270 -8.55 0.57 14.46
C ASP A 270 -8.27 1.02 13.02
N TRP A 271 -8.14 2.34 12.83
CA TRP A 271 -7.78 2.92 11.54
C TRP A 271 -6.30 2.64 11.21
N PRO A 272 -5.95 2.49 9.92
CA PRO A 272 -4.55 2.29 9.56
C PRO A 272 -3.62 3.41 10.04
N PRO A 273 -2.47 3.06 10.64
CA PRO A 273 -1.46 4.03 11.01
C PRO A 273 -1.00 4.87 9.80
N PRO A 274 -0.77 6.19 9.97
CA PRO A 274 -0.39 7.07 8.86
C PRO A 274 0.83 6.62 8.06
N PHE A 275 1.82 5.97 8.69
CA PHE A 275 3.03 5.52 8.00
C PHE A 275 2.75 4.47 6.91
N LEU A 276 1.69 3.64 7.06
CA LEU A 276 1.28 2.68 6.04
C LEU A 276 0.84 3.38 4.75
N PHE A 277 0.09 4.46 4.88
CA PHE A 277 -0.25 5.31 3.73
C PHE A 277 0.99 5.98 3.15
N GLY A 278 1.94 6.44 3.99
CA GLY A 278 3.21 7.01 3.53
C GLY A 278 4.04 6.05 2.68
N VAL A 279 4.16 4.77 3.06
CA VAL A 279 4.92 3.79 2.28
C VAL A 279 4.22 3.40 0.98
N ALA A 280 2.89 3.24 1.00
CA ALA A 280 2.10 3.01 -0.21
C ALA A 280 2.16 4.21 -1.18
N TYR A 281 2.12 5.43 -0.64
CA TYR A 281 2.23 6.67 -1.40
C TYR A 281 3.60 6.83 -2.05
N GLY A 282 4.68 6.55 -1.31
CA GLY A 282 6.02 6.53 -1.87
C GLY A 282 6.19 5.46 -2.96
N SER A 283 5.53 4.31 -2.82
CA SER A 283 5.55 3.26 -3.85
C SER A 283 4.85 3.71 -5.13
N ALA A 284 3.70 4.38 -5.02
CA ALA A 284 3.02 4.99 -6.16
C ALA A 284 3.88 6.06 -6.84
N ALA A 285 4.60 6.87 -6.08
CA ALA A 285 5.52 7.86 -6.64
C ALA A 285 6.72 7.23 -7.38
N LEU A 286 7.30 6.14 -6.84
CA LEU A 286 8.37 5.41 -7.52
C LEU A 286 7.88 4.73 -8.81
N GLU A 287 6.68 4.17 -8.80
CA GLU A 287 6.10 3.56 -10.01
C GLU A 287 5.84 4.62 -11.09
N ALA A 288 5.32 5.78 -10.70
CA ALA A 288 4.98 6.84 -11.65
C ALA A 288 6.21 7.61 -12.18
N TRP A 289 7.19 7.90 -11.32
CA TRP A 289 8.27 8.86 -11.63
C TRP A 289 9.66 8.40 -11.17
N GLY A 290 9.80 7.18 -10.67
CA GLY A 290 11.05 6.66 -10.13
C GLY A 290 12.13 6.53 -11.19
N VAL A 291 13.32 7.03 -10.87
CA VAL A 291 14.51 6.83 -11.71
C VAL A 291 15.04 5.42 -11.48
N LYS A 292 15.21 4.64 -12.56
CA LYS A 292 15.63 3.22 -12.51
C LYS A 292 16.83 2.97 -11.60
N ASN A 293 17.86 3.81 -11.68
CA ASN A 293 19.07 3.66 -10.88
C ASN A 293 18.80 3.83 -9.38
N PHE A 294 17.88 4.72 -9.00
CA PHE A 294 17.48 4.88 -7.61
C PHE A 294 16.60 3.72 -7.14
N VAL A 295 15.67 3.25 -7.96
CA VAL A 295 14.85 2.08 -7.66
C VAL A 295 15.73 0.86 -7.40
N GLN A 296 16.69 0.57 -8.27
CA GLN A 296 17.64 -0.53 -8.07
C GLN A 296 18.47 -0.35 -6.79
N PHE A 297 19.02 0.85 -6.57
CA PHE A 297 19.78 1.17 -5.37
C PHE A 297 18.96 0.92 -4.09
N SER A 298 17.72 1.40 -4.05
CA SER A 298 16.81 1.18 -2.92
C SER A 298 16.52 -0.30 -2.74
N GLN A 299 16.22 -1.06 -3.80
CA GLN A 299 16.00 -2.52 -3.73
C GLN A 299 17.20 -3.27 -3.13
N GLU A 300 18.42 -2.92 -3.55
CA GLU A 300 19.64 -3.55 -3.02
C GLU A 300 19.84 -3.22 -1.54
N LYS A 301 19.62 -1.97 -1.15
CA LYS A 301 19.82 -1.52 0.25
C LYS A 301 18.75 -2.01 1.21
N THR A 302 17.51 -2.12 0.75
CA THR A 302 16.39 -2.49 1.62
C THR A 302 16.26 -3.99 1.82
N LYS A 303 16.94 -4.79 0.99
CA LYS A 303 16.82 -6.24 0.98
C LYS A 303 17.11 -6.87 2.35
N ASP A 304 18.23 -6.49 2.95
CA ASP A 304 18.71 -7.07 4.20
C ASP A 304 17.93 -6.58 5.44
N PHE A 305 17.07 -5.57 5.27
CA PHE A 305 16.24 -5.04 6.35
C PHE A 305 14.84 -5.66 6.33
N TYR A 306 14.16 -5.66 5.18
CA TYR A 306 12.78 -6.14 5.12
C TYR A 306 12.68 -7.66 4.99
N TYR A 307 13.69 -8.30 4.41
CA TYR A 307 13.67 -9.74 4.12
C TYR A 307 14.64 -10.54 4.97
N ARG A 308 15.18 -9.96 6.04
CA ARG A 308 15.99 -10.68 7.01
C ARG A 308 15.14 -11.72 7.72
N GLU A 309 15.60 -12.96 7.72
CA GLU A 309 15.12 -13.93 8.69
C GLU A 309 15.72 -13.58 10.04
N THR A 310 14.89 -13.59 11.07
CA THR A 310 15.43 -13.79 12.41
C THR A 310 15.82 -15.26 12.45
N ASP A 311 17.11 -15.52 12.66
CA ASP A 311 17.62 -16.87 12.95
C ASP A 311 17.13 -17.26 14.35
N ASP A 312 15.81 -17.31 14.54
CA ASP A 312 15.15 -17.84 15.73
C ASP A 312 15.25 -19.37 15.67
N ASP A 313 16.49 -19.86 15.55
CA ASP A 313 16.93 -21.20 15.94
C ASP A 313 17.02 -21.25 17.48
N ASP A 314 15.98 -20.77 18.16
CA ASP A 314 15.68 -21.24 19.52
C ASP A 314 15.16 -22.68 19.33
N ASP A 315 16.13 -23.56 19.05
CA ASP A 315 16.11 -24.96 19.42
C ASP A 315 15.83 -24.99 20.92
N ASP A 316 14.54 -24.95 21.27
CA ASP A 316 14.01 -25.61 22.45
C ASP A 316 14.30 -27.12 22.27
N ASP A 317 15.59 -27.47 22.39
CA ASP A 317 16.09 -28.77 22.82
C ASP A 317 15.59 -28.97 24.26
N ASP A 318 14.27 -29.15 24.40
CA ASP A 318 13.63 -29.70 25.59
C ASP A 318 13.88 -31.22 25.61
N ASP A 319 15.17 -31.59 25.59
CA ASP A 319 15.69 -32.87 26.06
C ASP A 319 15.64 -32.89 27.61
N SER A 320 14.45 -32.64 28.16
CA SER A 320 14.16 -32.91 29.56
C SER A 320 13.83 -34.39 29.71
N HIS A 321 14.87 -35.14 30.07
CA HIS A 321 14.80 -36.53 30.47
C HIS A 321 13.61 -36.83 31.40
N SER A 322 12.76 -37.74 30.92
CA SER A 322 11.92 -38.68 31.67
C SER A 322 12.31 -38.85 33.15
N VAL A 323 11.53 -38.24 34.04
CA VAL A 323 11.31 -38.77 35.40
C VAL A 323 9.85 -39.14 35.55
N ARG A 324 9.62 -40.47 35.52
CA ARG A 324 8.38 -41.12 35.93
C ARG A 324 7.93 -40.59 37.30
N GLY A 325 6.74 -39.99 37.36
CA GLY A 325 6.09 -39.64 38.63
C GLY A 325 4.59 -39.46 38.45
N ALA A 326 3.82 -40.45 38.91
CA ALA A 326 2.37 -40.42 38.94
C ALA A 326 1.82 -39.24 39.75
N GLY A 327 0.88 -38.46 39.19
CA GLY A 327 0.31 -37.32 39.91
C GLY A 327 -0.90 -36.67 39.26
N LYS A 328 -2.07 -37.03 39.78
CA LYS A 328 -3.43 -36.52 39.50
C LYS A 328 -3.61 -35.00 39.40
N ARG A 329 -4.59 -34.65 38.53
CA ARG A 329 -5.66 -33.63 38.68
C ARG A 329 -5.30 -32.14 38.58
N GLY A 330 -5.84 -31.54 37.52
CA GLY A 330 -6.65 -30.32 37.64
C GLY A 330 -6.14 -29.09 36.89
N MET A 331 -6.55 -28.92 35.62
CA MET A 331 -6.74 -27.58 35.03
C MET A 331 -7.57 -27.67 33.74
N VAL A 332 -8.90 -27.70 33.92
CA VAL A 332 -9.89 -27.49 32.85
C VAL A 332 -10.66 -26.23 33.23
N SER A 333 -10.16 -25.04 32.87
CA SER A 333 -10.99 -23.82 32.85
C SER A 333 -10.29 -22.66 32.15
N ARG A 334 -10.21 -22.69 30.81
CA ARG A 334 -10.03 -21.44 30.03
C ARG A 334 -10.45 -21.46 28.55
N ASN A 335 -11.15 -22.50 28.08
CA ASN A 335 -11.57 -22.64 26.67
C ASN A 335 -13.10 -22.54 26.43
N LYS A 336 -13.89 -22.01 27.38
CA LYS A 336 -15.36 -21.95 27.23
C LYS A 336 -15.92 -20.62 26.69
N THR A 337 -15.16 -19.54 26.62
CA THR A 337 -15.68 -18.21 26.22
C THR A 337 -15.66 -17.92 24.72
N VAL A 338 -14.97 -18.73 23.90
CA VAL A 338 -14.92 -18.52 22.43
C VAL A 338 -16.01 -19.31 21.68
N ARG A 339 -16.59 -20.36 22.29
CA ARG A 339 -17.60 -21.21 21.63
C ARG A 339 -19.03 -20.68 21.71
N THR A 340 -19.38 -19.81 22.66
CA THR A 340 -20.74 -19.25 22.78
C THR A 340 -21.05 -18.17 21.73
N ARG A 341 -20.06 -17.39 21.28
CA ARG A 341 -20.26 -16.41 20.17
C ARG A 341 -20.54 -17.01 18.80
N LYS A 342 -20.33 -18.33 18.63
CA LYS A 342 -20.50 -19.03 17.35
C LYS A 342 -21.90 -19.60 17.14
N ALA A 343 -22.69 -19.76 18.20
CA ALA A 343 -24.06 -20.28 18.12
C ALA A 343 -25.08 -19.20 17.73
N ASP A 344 -24.91 -17.96 18.23
CA ASP A 344 -25.87 -16.86 17.97
C ASP A 344 -25.78 -16.26 16.56
N ARG A 345 -24.66 -16.45 15.84
CA ARG A 345 -24.53 -15.94 14.46
C ARG A 345 -25.20 -16.83 13.40
N ARG A 346 -25.43 -18.12 13.70
CA ARG A 346 -26.08 -19.03 12.73
C ARG A 346 -27.60 -18.83 12.66
N SER A 347 -28.24 -18.37 13.73
CA SER A 347 -29.69 -18.14 13.74
C SER A 347 -30.15 -16.87 13.01
N GLN A 348 -29.27 -15.89 12.79
CA GLN A 348 -29.63 -14.65 12.07
C GLN A 348 -29.45 -14.72 10.55
N THR A 349 -28.73 -15.71 10.02
CA THR A 349 -28.45 -15.78 8.57
C THR A 349 -29.49 -16.65 7.83
N GLU A 350 -30.21 -17.55 8.52
CA GLU A 350 -31.18 -18.47 7.88
C GLU A 350 -32.59 -17.90 7.67
N MET A 351 -32.85 -16.63 8.01
CA MET A 351 -34.19 -16.02 7.86
C MET A 351 -34.33 -14.98 6.74
N SER A 352 -33.31 -14.77 5.91
CA SER A 352 -33.35 -13.72 4.87
C SER A 352 -32.96 -14.21 3.48
N GLU A 353 -33.51 -15.33 3.01
CA GLU A 353 -33.48 -15.69 1.59
C GLU A 353 -34.85 -16.25 1.17
N LYS A 354 -35.70 -15.38 0.63
CA LYS A 354 -36.76 -15.69 -0.35
C LYS A 354 -37.48 -14.41 -0.77
N VAL A 355 -36.85 -13.59 -1.61
CA VAL A 355 -37.57 -12.68 -2.51
C VAL A 355 -36.77 -12.66 -3.83
N GLY A 356 -37.49 -12.91 -4.93
CA GLY A 356 -36.92 -13.30 -6.22
C GLY A 356 -36.02 -12.26 -6.89
N ASP A 357 -34.89 -12.76 -7.38
CA ASP A 357 -33.95 -12.05 -8.25
C ASP A 357 -34.57 -11.80 -9.63
N SER A 358 -34.68 -10.53 -9.98
CA SER A 358 -34.60 -10.09 -11.37
C SER A 358 -33.11 -10.05 -11.72
N GLU A 359 -32.64 -10.96 -12.58
CA GLU A 359 -31.30 -10.92 -13.20
C GLU A 359 -31.11 -9.62 -13.99
N ALA A 360 -30.78 -8.54 -13.29
CA ALA A 360 -30.20 -7.37 -13.93
C ALA A 360 -28.76 -7.76 -14.30
N PHE A 361 -28.53 -7.94 -15.61
CA PHE A 361 -27.20 -8.07 -16.18
C PHE A 361 -26.32 -6.92 -15.64
N ASP A 362 -25.37 -7.25 -14.77
CA ASP A 362 -24.48 -6.25 -14.19
C ASP A 362 -23.49 -5.80 -15.27
N MET A 363 -23.67 -4.59 -15.79
CA MET A 363 -22.77 -3.95 -16.75
C MET A 363 -21.31 -3.96 -16.26
N PHE A 364 -21.09 -4.03 -14.94
CA PHE A 364 -19.76 -4.16 -14.36
C PHE A 364 -19.09 -5.52 -14.62
N ASP A 365 -19.85 -6.63 -14.73
CA ASP A 365 -19.28 -7.94 -15.09
C ASP A 365 -18.77 -7.95 -16.54
N VAL A 366 -19.44 -7.20 -17.43
CA VAL A 366 -19.01 -7.03 -18.83
C VAL A 366 -17.70 -6.25 -18.90
N VAL A 367 -17.59 -5.15 -18.15
CA VAL A 367 -16.37 -4.33 -18.11
C VAL A 367 -15.20 -5.11 -17.49
N ALA A 368 -15.43 -5.82 -16.39
CA ALA A 368 -14.43 -6.68 -15.76
C ALA A 368 -13.97 -7.80 -16.72
N GLY A 369 -14.90 -8.39 -17.48
CA GLY A 369 -14.59 -9.37 -18.52
C GLY A 369 -13.69 -8.82 -19.62
N LEU A 370 -13.96 -7.61 -20.12
CA LEU A 370 -13.14 -6.94 -21.13
C LEU A 370 -11.73 -6.61 -20.63
N TRP A 371 -11.60 -6.21 -19.37
CA TRP A 371 -10.30 -5.94 -18.75
C TRP A 371 -9.47 -7.21 -18.55
N ALA A 372 -10.09 -8.27 -18.04
CA ALA A 372 -9.43 -9.57 -17.93
C ALA A 372 -8.99 -10.10 -19.30
N TYR A 373 -9.77 -9.84 -20.36
CA TYR A 373 -9.41 -10.18 -21.72
C TYR A 373 -8.19 -9.39 -22.22
N ASN A 374 -8.18 -8.07 -22.05
CA ASN A 374 -7.05 -7.23 -22.46
C ASN A 374 -5.76 -7.58 -21.70
N ALA A 375 -5.84 -7.79 -20.39
CA ALA A 375 -4.70 -8.22 -19.58
C ALA A 375 -4.13 -9.58 -20.06
N ARG A 376 -4.99 -10.55 -20.40
CA ARG A 376 -4.56 -11.83 -21.00
C ARG A 376 -3.89 -11.64 -22.35
N LYS A 377 -4.39 -10.72 -23.18
CA LYS A 377 -3.83 -10.40 -24.49
C LYS A 377 -2.43 -9.78 -24.37
N ASP A 378 -2.22 -8.87 -23.43
CA ASP A 378 -0.92 -8.25 -23.20
C ASP A 378 0.08 -9.24 -22.60
N MET A 379 -0.36 -10.10 -21.68
CA MET A 379 0.47 -11.22 -21.20
C MET A 379 0.87 -12.18 -22.33
N HIS A 380 -0.03 -12.45 -23.28
CA HIS A 380 0.27 -13.29 -24.44
C HIS A 380 1.29 -12.63 -25.38
N ARG A 381 1.14 -11.33 -25.67
CA ARG A 381 2.10 -10.54 -26.45
C ARG A 381 3.48 -10.51 -25.81
N ALA A 382 3.56 -10.30 -24.50
CA ALA A 382 4.82 -10.32 -23.76
C ALA A 382 5.50 -11.71 -23.83
N ARG A 383 4.72 -12.80 -23.79
CA ARG A 383 5.24 -14.16 -23.96
C ARG A 383 5.82 -14.36 -25.35
N ILE A 384 5.11 -13.94 -26.40
CA ILE A 384 5.59 -14.02 -27.79
C ILE A 384 6.89 -13.22 -27.98
N MET A 385 6.95 -11.97 -27.50
CA MET A 385 8.16 -11.14 -27.60
C MET A 385 9.36 -11.78 -26.89
N LYS A 386 9.14 -12.41 -25.73
CA LYS A 386 10.19 -13.12 -25.01
C LYS A 386 10.70 -14.32 -25.78
N GLU A 387 9.81 -15.07 -26.43
CA GLU A 387 10.16 -16.23 -27.24
C GLU A 387 10.94 -15.83 -28.51
N GLN A 388 10.50 -14.78 -29.21
CA GLN A 388 11.21 -14.18 -30.35
C GLN A 388 12.61 -13.67 -29.96
N THR A 389 12.74 -13.05 -28.78
CA THR A 389 14.04 -12.60 -28.26
C THR A 389 14.95 -13.79 -27.99
N ARG A 390 14.42 -14.89 -27.44
CA ARG A 390 15.19 -16.12 -27.19
C ARG A 390 15.66 -16.76 -28.48
N GLU A 391 14.80 -16.87 -29.49
CA GLU A 391 15.14 -17.37 -30.82
C GLU A 391 16.19 -16.50 -31.49
N SER A 392 16.07 -15.17 -31.39
CA SER A 392 17.05 -14.23 -31.94
C SER A 392 18.44 -14.41 -31.31
N ILE A 393 18.50 -14.63 -29.99
CA ILE A 393 19.76 -14.91 -29.27
C ILE A 393 20.35 -16.25 -29.71
N GLN A 394 19.53 -17.30 -29.86
CA GLN A 394 20.01 -18.61 -30.30
C GLN A 394 20.56 -18.57 -31.74
N ASN A 395 19.86 -17.90 -32.65
CA ASN A 395 20.33 -17.70 -34.03
C ASN A 395 21.64 -16.93 -34.06
N TRP A 396 21.80 -15.91 -33.20
CA TRP A 396 23.05 -15.16 -33.12
C TRP A 396 24.22 -16.03 -32.63
N LEU A 397 24.00 -16.89 -31.63
CA LEU A 397 25.04 -17.81 -31.14
C LEU A 397 25.49 -18.82 -32.20
N GLN A 398 24.57 -19.31 -33.04
CA GLN A 398 24.90 -20.23 -34.15
C GLN A 398 25.68 -19.59 -35.30
N LEU A 399 25.66 -18.26 -35.43
CA LEU A 399 26.41 -17.53 -36.47
C LEU A 399 27.84 -17.17 -36.03
N VAL A 400 28.16 -17.33 -34.75
CA VAL A 400 29.47 -16.99 -34.17
C VAL A 400 30.37 -18.23 -34.03
N GLU A 401 29.80 -19.43 -34.14
CA GLU A 401 30.52 -20.71 -34.33
C GLU A 401 30.79 -20.97 -35.81
#